data_AF-A0A946WN59-F1
#
_entry.id   AF-A0A946WN59-F1
#
_cell.length_a   1.000
_cell.length_b   1.000
_cell.length_c   1.000
_cell.angle_alpha   90.00
_cell.angle_beta   90.00
_cell.angle_gamma   90.00
#
_symmetry.space_group_name_H-M   'P 1'
#
loop_
_entity.id
_entity.type
_entity.pdbx_description
1 polymer ?
#
loop_
_entity_poly.entity_id
_entity_poly.type
_entity_poly.pdbx_seq_one_letter_code
_entity_poly.pdbx_strand_id
1 'polypeptide(L)' 'MGRSRKTGQLHIYRLTMRLWEGEDDDLIAFLESFPIGKRVVAVKSAMRNGQLIFLEADNLPDEDDLAALADDLLL' A
#
# COMPACT_ATOMS: atom_id res chain seq x y z
N MET A 1 16.26 20.78 -0.12
CA MET A 1 17.00 19.82 -0.97
C MET A 1 15.97 19.06 -1.81
N GLY A 2 16.13 19.02 -3.14
CA GLY A 2 15.16 18.37 -4.03
C GLY A 2 15.43 16.88 -4.17
N ARG A 3 14.40 16.05 -4.04
CA ARG A 3 14.44 14.59 -4.24
C ARG A 3 15.12 14.27 -5.58
N SER A 4 16.08 13.34 -5.57
CA SER A 4 16.73 12.88 -6.79
C SER A 4 15.69 12.24 -7.74
N ARG A 5 15.84 12.46 -9.05
CA ARG A 5 14.97 11.81 -10.04
C ARG A 5 15.27 10.31 -10.02
N LYS A 6 14.22 9.48 -9.98
CA LYS A 6 14.35 8.01 -10.10
C LYS A 6 15.03 7.68 -11.44
N THR A 7 16.04 6.84 -11.40
CA THR A 7 16.76 6.34 -12.58
C THR A 7 16.07 5.06 -13.07
N GLY A 8 15.86 4.91 -14.39
CA GLY A 8 15.27 3.71 -15.00
C GLY A 8 14.13 3.97 -15.99
N GLN A 9 13.58 2.91 -16.57
CA GLN A 9 12.44 2.98 -17.47
C GLN A 9 11.13 2.93 -16.69
N LEU A 10 10.29 3.96 -16.87
CA LEU A 10 8.96 4.01 -16.26
C LEU A 10 7.99 3.13 -17.05
N HIS A 11 7.34 2.20 -16.37
CA HIS A 11 6.24 1.41 -16.91
C HIS A 11 4.94 1.81 -16.23
N ILE A 12 3.87 1.98 -17.03
CA ILE A 12 2.54 2.34 -16.55
C ILE A 12 1.60 1.19 -16.88
N TYR A 13 0.94 0.66 -15.84
CA TYR A 13 -0.09 -0.35 -15.96
C TYR A 13 -1.41 0.22 -15.44
N ARG A 14 -2.50 -0.07 -16.15
CA ARG A 14 -3.86 0.27 -15.72
C ARG A 14 -4.58 -1.03 -15.42
N LEU A 15 -5.00 -1.18 -14.17
CA LEU A 15 -5.66 -2.37 -13.65
C LEU A 15 -7.07 -1.99 -13.21
N THR A 16 -8.02 -2.88 -13.45
CA THR A 16 -9.37 -2.79 -12.93
C THR A 16 -9.62 -4.01 -12.07
N MET A 17 -9.94 -3.80 -10.80
CA MET A 17 -10.35 -4.86 -9.88
C MET A 17 -11.86 -4.79 -9.71
N ARG A 18 -12.49 -5.96 -9.64
CA ARG A 18 -13.89 -6.12 -9.25
C ARG A 18 -13.87 -6.95 -7.98
N LEU A 19 -14.45 -6.40 -6.94
CA LEU A 19 -14.56 -7.03 -5.62
C LEU A 19 -16.03 -7.26 -5.33
N TRP A 20 -16.35 -8.37 -4.67
CA TRP A 20 -17.71 -8.72 -4.28
C TRP A 20 -17.89 -8.55 -2.77
N GLU A 21 -18.95 -7.86 -2.38
CA GLU A 21 -19.38 -7.82 -0.98
C GLU A 21 -19.71 -9.24 -0.49
N GLY A 22 -19.23 -9.59 0.70
CA GLY A 22 -19.35 -10.92 1.32
C GLY A 22 -18.20 -11.89 1.01
N GLU A 23 -17.39 -11.65 -0.01
CA GLU A 23 -16.19 -12.45 -0.32
C GLU A 23 -14.90 -11.66 -0.13
N ASP A 24 -14.89 -10.40 -0.57
CA ASP A 24 -13.70 -9.53 -0.59
C ASP A 24 -13.82 -8.38 0.42
N ASP A 25 -14.61 -8.54 1.49
CA ASP A 25 -14.93 -7.46 2.44
C ASP A 25 -13.68 -6.86 3.10
N ASP A 26 -12.67 -7.70 3.37
CA ASP A 26 -11.37 -7.27 3.90
C ASP A 26 -10.62 -6.37 2.91
N LEU A 27 -10.60 -6.72 1.62
CA LEU A 27 -9.99 -5.94 0.55
C LEU A 27 -10.75 -4.64 0.30
N ILE A 28 -12.08 -4.67 0.34
CA ILE A 28 -12.94 -3.49 0.21
C ILE A 28 -12.65 -2.53 1.37
N ALA A 29 -12.75 -3.01 2.61
CA ALA A 29 -12.48 -2.19 3.81
C ALA A 29 -11.06 -1.63 3.81
N PHE A 30 -10.07 -2.44 3.42
CA PHE A 30 -8.68 -1.98 3.25
C PHE A 30 -8.60 -0.83 2.25
N LEU A 31 -9.16 -0.97 1.05
CA LEU A 31 -9.12 0.09 0.02
C LEU A 31 -9.93 1.34 0.40
N GLU A 32 -11.01 1.17 1.16
CA GLU A 32 -11.84 2.28 1.66
C GLU A 32 -11.16 3.08 2.76
N SER A 33 -10.29 2.45 3.57
CA SER A 33 -9.50 3.14 4.59
C SER A 33 -8.53 4.19 4.00
N PHE A 34 -8.22 4.10 2.70
CA PHE A 34 -7.36 5.06 2.00
C PHE A 34 -8.15 6.04 1.12
N PRO A 35 -7.77 7.33 1.12
CA PRO A 35 -8.29 8.32 0.17
C PRO A 35 -8.11 7.89 -1.29
N ILE A 36 -8.99 8.33 -2.18
CA ILE A 36 -9.06 7.93 -3.61
C ILE A 36 -7.71 8.02 -4.34
N GLY A 37 -6.85 8.99 -4.00
CA GLY A 37 -5.52 9.15 -4.62
C GLY A 37 -4.39 8.28 -4.02
N LYS A 38 -4.61 7.63 -2.87
CA LYS A 38 -3.59 6.86 -2.14
C LYS A 38 -3.74 5.34 -2.26
N ARG A 39 -4.86 4.85 -2.82
CA ARG A 39 -5.14 3.41 -2.98
C ARG A 39 -4.07 2.67 -3.78
N VAL A 40 -3.55 3.27 -4.84
CA VAL A 40 -2.47 2.68 -5.66
C VAL A 40 -1.17 2.50 -4.86
N VAL A 41 -0.88 3.42 -3.93
CA VAL A 41 0.28 3.33 -3.06
C VAL A 41 0.09 2.19 -2.05
N ALA A 42 -1.10 2.05 -1.48
CA ALA A 42 -1.44 0.96 -0.57
C ALA A 42 -1.31 -0.42 -1.25
N VAL A 43 -1.87 -0.57 -2.46
CA VAL A 43 -1.76 -1.82 -3.25
C VAL A 43 -0.30 -2.14 -3.59
N LYS A 44 0.50 -1.13 -4.00
CA LYS A 44 1.94 -1.34 -4.26
C LYS A 44 2.69 -1.79 -3.00
N SER A 45 2.37 -1.24 -1.84
CA SER A 45 2.98 -1.61 -0.57
C SER A 45 2.63 -3.06 -0.20
N ALA A 46 1.34 -3.43 -0.28
CA ALA A 46 0.88 -4.79 -0.05
C ALA A 46 1.57 -5.81 -0.99
N MET A 47 1.69 -5.48 -2.27
CA MET A 47 2.38 -6.34 -3.26
C MET A 47 3.88 -6.48 -2.98
N ARG A 48 4.55 -5.43 -2.50
CA ARG A 48 5.98 -5.45 -2.16
C ARG A 48 6.26 -6.25 -0.89
N ASN A 49 5.38 -6.14 0.09
CA ASN A 49 5.55 -6.76 1.40
C ASN A 49 5.03 -8.21 1.43
N GLY A 50 4.34 -8.68 0.39
CA GLY A 50 3.84 -10.06 0.30
C GLY A 50 2.83 -10.47 1.37
N GLN A 51 2.49 -9.56 2.28
CA GLN A 51 1.67 -9.78 3.46
C GLN A 51 0.35 -9.00 3.34
N LEU A 52 -0.58 -9.53 2.55
CA LEU A 52 -2.00 -9.49 2.94
C LEU A 52 -2.34 -10.68 3.86
N ILE A 53 -1.33 -11.39 4.36
CA ILE A 53 -1.49 -12.47 5.32
C ILE A 53 -1.74 -11.83 6.68
N PHE A 54 -3.01 -11.55 6.98
CA PHE A 54 -3.57 -11.37 8.32
C PHE A 54 -2.83 -10.35 9.22
N LEU A 55 -3.13 -9.06 9.07
CA LEU A 55 -2.92 -8.13 10.19
C LEU A 55 -4.02 -8.38 11.24
N GLU A 56 -3.87 -9.49 11.97
CA GLU A 56 -4.28 -9.55 13.37
C GLU A 56 -3.41 -8.52 14.11
N ALA A 57 -4.07 -7.63 14.86
CA ALA A 57 -3.54 -6.37 15.35
C ALA A 57 -2.41 -6.46 16.41
N ASP A 58 -1.78 -7.63 16.59
CA ASP A 58 -0.83 -7.89 17.68
C ASP A 58 0.65 -7.69 17.33
N ASN A 59 0.98 -7.37 16.07
CA ASN A 59 2.37 -7.09 15.64
C ASN A 59 2.46 -5.82 14.78
N LEU A 60 1.83 -4.74 15.25
CA LEU A 60 2.15 -3.42 14.68
C LEU A 60 3.60 -3.08 15.10
N PRO A 61 4.53 -2.83 14.15
CA PRO A 61 5.89 -2.43 14.50
C PRO A 61 5.85 -1.09 15.25
N ASP A 62 6.82 -0.84 16.12
CA ASP A 62 6.84 0.35 16.97
C ASP A 62 6.85 1.65 16.12
N GLU A 63 6.44 2.76 16.72
CA GLU A 63 6.21 4.04 16.03
C GLU A 63 7.43 4.53 15.21
N ASP A 64 8.65 4.17 15.66
CA ASP A 64 9.91 4.47 14.97
C ASP A 64 10.11 3.66 13.67
N ASP A 65 9.66 2.40 13.64
CA ASP A 65 9.71 1.54 12.45
C ASP A 65 8.64 1.95 11.44
N LEU A 66 7.50 2.44 11.93
CA LEU A 66 6.45 3.03 11.09
C LEU A 66 6.93 4.30 10.37
N ALA A 67 7.73 5.13 11.04
CA ALA A 67 8.29 6.35 10.44
C ALA A 67 9.29 6.04 9.32
N ALA A 68 10.15 5.03 9.49
CA ALA A 68 11.08 4.59 8.46
C ALA A 68 10.37 4.00 7.22
N LEU A 69 9.32 3.22 7.42
CA LEU A 69 8.49 2.68 6.35
C LEU A 69 7.67 3.76 5.64
N ALA A 70 7.17 4.76 6.38
CA ALA A 70 6.47 5.91 5.83
C ALA A 70 7.40 6.80 5.00
N ASP A 71 8.66 6.96 5.40
CA ASP A 71 9.67 7.71 4.64
C ASP A 71 10.04 7.00 3.32
N ASP A 72 10.13 5.67 3.33
CA ASP A 72 10.35 4.87 2.10
C ASP A 72 9.11 4.86 1.18
N LEU A 73 7.90 4.92 1.76
CA LEU A 73 6.64 5.08 1.03
C LEU A 73 6.50 6.47 0.38
N LEU A 74 7.08 7.49 1.02
CA LEU A 74 7.08 8.86 0.54
C LEU A 74 8.24 9.14 -0.42
N LEU A 75 9.16 8.21 -0.68
CA LEU A 75 10.29 8.25 -1.64
C LEU A 75 10.01 7.72 -3.07
#